data_AF-A0AB73T213-F1
#
_entry.id   AF-A0AB73T213-F1
#
_cell.length_a   1.000
_cell.length_b   1.000
_cell.length_c   1.000
_cell.angle_alpha   90.00
_cell.angle_beta   90.00
_cell.angle_gamma   90.00
#
_symmetry.space_group_name_H-M   'P 1'
#
loop_
_entity.id
_entity.type
_entity.pdbx_description
1 polymer ?
#
loop_
_entity_poly.entity_id
_entity_poly.type
_entity_poly.pdbx_seq_one_letter_code
_entity_poly.pdbx_strand_id
1 'polypeptide(L)'
;MKKKSLWAVTAALAAGILSLGTDVSLQAAEPETVVETEAEETKGSETEGSKIQENEKQDKNGEYFGVWRYIWYDNTDYALSNDLMFMPDGTIFLADVPEAIQVGTYELSGGKFTMENLPEEVAAQANSITGEFTPLVKSDAATYKLKSEDADLYFQNEEEDNKLVMTVDATDETDPLAPKSIQAATAFLKLKNQDLFLNKLLQDTAWDIDGKVLVISSDGTLNLDDGAQTGKFTVSSNEIKFAWDKGAAVTYMPEEITEYSIILSNLEDDSQIITLTRNADISMPEADTEAETE
;
A
#
# COMPACT_ATOMS: atom_id res chain seq x y z
N MET A 1 -9.28 -16.99 -17.29
CA MET A 1 -8.71 -15.63 -17.15
C MET A 1 -7.68 -15.54 -16.03
N LYS A 2 -7.87 -16.20 -14.87
CA LYS A 2 -6.91 -16.28 -13.74
C LYS A 2 -5.45 -16.62 -14.11
N LYS A 3 -5.21 -17.44 -15.15
CA LYS A 3 -3.86 -17.81 -15.61
C LYS A 3 -3.09 -16.69 -16.34
N LYS A 4 -3.75 -15.66 -16.89
CA LYS A 4 -3.04 -14.59 -17.63
C LYS A 4 -2.54 -13.47 -16.72
N SER A 5 -3.26 -13.19 -15.63
CA SER A 5 -2.90 -12.18 -14.63
C SER A 5 -1.84 -12.68 -13.64
N LEU A 6 -1.84 -13.98 -13.32
CA LEU A 6 -0.81 -14.58 -12.47
C LEU A 6 0.56 -14.65 -13.19
N TRP A 7 0.53 -14.84 -14.52
CA TRP A 7 1.69 -14.65 -15.39
C TRP A 7 2.20 -13.20 -15.44
N ALA A 8 1.40 -12.19 -15.07
CA ALA A 8 1.84 -10.79 -15.03
C ALA A 8 2.60 -10.45 -13.75
N VAL A 9 2.17 -10.95 -12.57
CA VAL A 9 2.94 -10.89 -11.31
C VAL A 9 4.29 -11.57 -11.49
N THR A 10 4.19 -12.77 -12.06
CA THR A 10 5.33 -13.59 -12.41
C THR A 10 6.21 -12.89 -13.44
N ALA A 11 5.67 -12.27 -14.49
CA ALA A 11 6.45 -11.53 -15.48
C ALA A 11 6.95 -10.17 -14.99
N ALA A 12 6.36 -9.54 -13.98
CA ALA A 12 6.86 -8.31 -13.37
C ALA A 12 8.05 -8.60 -12.47
N LEU A 13 7.90 -9.60 -11.59
CA LEU A 13 8.97 -10.12 -10.74
C LEU A 13 10.05 -10.78 -11.61
N ALA A 14 9.67 -11.57 -12.62
CA ALA A 14 10.58 -12.23 -13.55
C ALA A 14 11.13 -11.30 -14.63
N ALA A 15 10.50 -10.19 -15.03
CA ALA A 15 11.16 -9.18 -15.88
C ALA A 15 12.18 -8.39 -15.06
N GLY A 16 11.94 -8.19 -13.76
CA GLY A 16 12.96 -7.76 -12.81
C GLY A 16 14.15 -8.74 -12.80
N ILE A 17 13.89 -10.05 -12.74
CA ILE A 17 14.92 -11.10 -12.72
C ILE A 17 15.59 -11.32 -14.11
N LEU A 18 14.85 -11.24 -15.22
CA LEU A 18 15.29 -11.55 -16.59
C LEU A 18 15.93 -10.35 -17.31
N SER A 19 15.65 -9.11 -16.90
CA SER A 19 16.34 -7.92 -17.46
C SER A 19 17.76 -7.72 -16.90
N LEU A 20 18.13 -8.44 -15.83
CA LEU A 20 19.45 -8.38 -15.19
C LEU A 20 20.51 -9.27 -15.87
N GLY A 21 20.22 -9.81 -17.06
CA GLY A 21 21.21 -10.44 -17.92
C GLY A 21 22.29 -9.48 -18.46
N THR A 22 22.25 -8.19 -18.12
CA THR A 22 23.33 -7.23 -18.37
C THR A 22 23.46 -6.25 -17.21
N ASP A 23 24.54 -6.40 -16.44
CA ASP A 23 25.15 -5.46 -15.48
C ASP A 23 24.36 -4.16 -15.20
N VAL A 24 23.41 -4.20 -14.25
CA VAL A 24 22.96 -2.99 -13.55
C VAL A 24 23.01 -3.25 -12.05
N SER A 25 24.16 -2.91 -11.46
CA SER A 25 24.27 -2.70 -10.01
C SER A 25 23.54 -1.41 -9.66
N LEU A 26 22.33 -1.50 -9.12
CA LEU A 26 21.74 -0.39 -8.38
C LEU A 26 22.58 -0.22 -7.11
N GLN A 27 23.46 0.78 -7.11
CA GLN A 27 24.17 1.20 -5.91
C GLN A 27 23.14 1.69 -4.91
N ALA A 28 22.83 0.88 -3.90
CA ALA A 28 22.20 1.35 -2.68
C ALA A 28 23.07 2.49 -2.15
N ALA A 29 22.47 3.65 -1.87
CA ALA A 29 23.19 4.78 -1.31
C ALA A 29 23.89 4.32 -0.02
N GLU A 30 25.23 4.38 -0.02
CA GLU A 30 26.03 4.02 1.15
C GLU A 30 25.68 4.97 2.30
N PRO A 31 25.48 4.47 3.54
CA PRO A 31 25.38 5.34 4.70
C PRO A 31 26.74 6.04 4.91
N GLU A 32 26.73 7.37 5.01
CA GLU A 32 27.93 8.16 5.27
C GLU A 32 28.67 7.62 6.50
N THR A 33 29.90 7.19 6.29
CA THR A 33 30.83 6.82 7.35
C THR A 33 31.29 8.10 8.06
N VAL A 34 30.68 8.38 9.20
CA VAL A 34 31.21 9.40 10.13
C VAL A 34 32.49 8.83 10.73
N VAL A 35 33.63 9.41 10.34
CA VAL A 35 34.93 9.13 10.93
C VAL A 35 34.96 9.77 12.32
N GLU A 36 34.94 8.93 13.35
CA GLU A 36 35.34 9.32 14.71
C GLU A 36 36.84 9.67 14.71
N THR A 37 37.17 10.91 15.10
CA THR A 37 38.49 11.24 15.61
C THR A 37 38.37 11.59 17.08
N GLU A 38 39.01 10.77 17.91
CA GLU A 38 39.21 10.97 19.34
C GLU A 38 39.94 12.28 19.65
N ALA A 39 39.50 12.95 20.72
CA ALA A 39 40.35 13.75 21.58
C ALA A 39 39.79 13.75 23.02
N GLU A 40 40.47 13.07 23.93
CA GLU A 40 40.45 13.32 25.39
C GLU A 40 40.84 14.79 25.65
N GLU A 41 40.33 15.55 26.64
CA GLU A 41 40.35 15.41 28.11
C GLU A 41 39.51 16.64 28.63
N THR A 42 38.64 16.66 29.65
CA THR A 42 38.87 16.52 31.11
C THR A 42 37.56 16.79 31.90
N LYS A 43 37.51 16.23 33.12
CA LYS A 43 36.45 16.21 34.17
C LYS A 43 35.71 17.51 34.55
N GLY A 44 34.44 17.35 34.96
CA GLY A 44 33.73 18.25 35.90
C GLY A 44 32.29 17.86 36.28
N SER A 45 32.14 17.08 37.36
CA SER A 45 31.10 17.03 38.42
C SER A 45 29.63 17.48 38.18
N GLU A 46 28.72 16.52 38.43
CA GLU A 46 27.39 16.59 39.11
C GLU A 46 26.35 17.64 38.70
N THR A 47 25.15 17.21 38.25
CA THR A 47 23.91 17.07 39.07
C THR A 47 22.71 16.75 38.16
N GLU A 48 21.79 15.93 38.69
CA GLU A 48 20.51 15.45 38.15
C GLU A 48 19.66 16.46 37.35
N GLY A 49 18.97 15.94 36.34
CA GLY A 49 17.93 16.68 35.61
C GLY A 49 17.27 15.82 34.53
N SER A 50 16.42 14.90 34.99
CA SER A 50 15.37 14.21 34.22
C SER A 50 15.06 14.81 32.84
N LYS A 51 15.48 14.14 31.77
CA LYS A 51 14.95 14.35 30.42
C LYS A 51 14.50 13.01 29.85
N ILE A 52 13.20 12.84 30.01
CA ILE A 52 12.22 12.22 29.11
C ILE A 52 12.86 11.76 27.79
N GLN A 53 12.80 10.44 27.58
CA GLN A 53 13.09 9.78 26.31
C GLN A 53 12.32 10.48 25.18
N GLU A 54 13.07 11.01 24.22
CA GLU A 54 12.53 11.54 22.98
C GLU A 54 11.88 10.41 22.18
N ASN A 55 10.55 10.48 22.10
CA ASN A 55 9.69 10.01 21.03
C ASN A 55 10.30 8.96 20.08
N GLU A 56 10.05 7.69 20.36
CA GLU A 56 9.68 6.79 19.27
C GLU A 56 8.50 7.45 18.56
N LYS A 57 8.73 7.98 17.34
CA LYS A 57 7.64 8.26 16.42
C LYS A 57 6.89 6.94 16.29
N GLN A 58 5.76 6.83 16.97
CA GLN A 58 4.78 5.78 16.74
C GLN A 58 4.52 5.79 15.23
N ASP A 59 4.94 4.73 14.54
CA ASP A 59 4.71 4.55 13.11
C ASP A 59 3.23 4.87 12.87
N LYS A 60 2.94 5.92 12.11
CA LYS A 60 1.57 6.22 11.72
C LYS A 60 1.15 5.09 10.79
N ASN A 61 0.48 4.10 11.36
CA ASN A 61 0.17 2.84 10.67
C ASN A 61 -0.53 3.02 9.31
N GLY A 62 -1.09 4.19 8.99
CA GLY A 62 -1.71 4.50 7.69
C GLY A 62 -0.80 4.97 6.54
N GLU A 63 0.44 5.40 6.80
CA GLU A 63 1.30 6.00 5.74
C GLU A 63 1.62 5.02 4.60
N TYR A 64 1.69 3.73 4.93
CA TYR A 64 2.07 2.65 4.01
C TYR A 64 0.89 2.07 3.22
N PHE A 65 -0.35 2.26 3.69
CA PHE A 65 -1.53 1.72 3.02
C PHE A 65 -1.88 2.53 1.78
N GLY A 66 -2.40 1.83 0.76
CA GLY A 66 -2.79 2.45 -0.50
C GLY A 66 -2.18 1.75 -1.71
N VAL A 67 -2.38 2.37 -2.86
CA VAL A 67 -1.88 1.94 -4.16
C VAL A 67 -0.49 2.52 -4.41
N TRP A 68 0.45 1.63 -4.73
CA TRP A 68 1.85 1.87 -5.02
C TRP A 68 2.16 1.41 -6.43
N ARG A 69 2.63 2.31 -7.27
CA ARG A 69 2.92 2.05 -8.67
C ARG A 69 4.41 1.83 -8.90
N TYR A 70 4.72 0.76 -9.63
CA TYR A 70 6.06 0.48 -10.12
C TYR A 70 6.57 1.61 -11.03
N ILE A 71 7.81 2.04 -10.82
CA ILE A 71 8.45 3.06 -11.66
C ILE A 71 9.48 2.41 -12.60
N TRP A 72 9.26 2.53 -13.91
CA TRP A 72 10.14 1.93 -14.93
C TRP A 72 11.26 2.89 -15.36
N TYR A 73 12.49 2.39 -15.47
CA TYR A 73 13.69 3.21 -15.72
C TYR A 73 14.06 3.51 -17.19
N ASP A 74 13.68 2.71 -18.21
CA ASP A 74 14.09 3.00 -19.60
C ASP A 74 13.41 2.26 -20.78
N ASN A 75 12.20 1.68 -20.70
CA ASN A 75 11.63 0.99 -21.89
C ASN A 75 10.10 1.08 -22.01
N THR A 76 9.61 1.48 -23.18
CA THR A 76 8.20 1.80 -23.47
C THR A 76 7.33 0.58 -23.84
N ASP A 77 7.89 -0.62 -23.92
CA ASP A 77 7.28 -1.72 -24.68
C ASP A 77 6.66 -2.86 -23.84
N TYR A 78 6.68 -2.79 -22.51
CA TYR A 78 5.93 -3.72 -21.66
C TYR A 78 5.11 -2.96 -20.61
N ALA A 79 4.03 -2.33 -21.09
CA ALA A 79 2.99 -1.77 -20.24
C ALA A 79 2.05 -2.88 -19.76
N LEU A 80 2.39 -3.50 -18.64
CA LEU A 80 1.38 -4.02 -17.71
C LEU A 80 1.69 -3.41 -16.36
N SER A 81 0.80 -2.52 -15.98
CA SER A 81 0.74 -1.75 -14.75
C SER A 81 0.71 -2.66 -13.51
N ASN A 82 1.82 -2.68 -12.78
CA ASN A 82 2.00 -3.49 -11.58
C ASN A 82 1.76 -2.63 -10.34
N ASP A 83 0.55 -2.10 -10.23
CA ASP A 83 0.16 -1.37 -9.04
C ASP A 83 -0.08 -2.39 -7.91
N LEU A 84 0.62 -2.22 -6.79
CA LEU A 84 0.42 -2.99 -5.58
C LEU A 84 -0.44 -2.18 -4.61
N MET A 85 -1.46 -2.81 -4.06
CA MET A 85 -2.32 -2.21 -3.06
C MET A 85 -2.09 -2.90 -1.72
N PHE A 86 -1.58 -2.13 -0.76
CA PHE A 86 -1.35 -2.59 0.60
C PHE A 86 -2.57 -2.26 1.44
N MET A 87 -3.24 -3.30 1.93
CA MET A 87 -4.42 -3.17 2.78
C MET A 87 -4.04 -3.18 4.26
N PRO A 88 -4.83 -2.51 5.12
CA PRO A 88 -4.55 -2.47 6.56
C PRO A 88 -4.57 -3.84 7.25
N ASP A 89 -5.26 -4.82 6.67
CA ASP A 89 -5.37 -6.18 7.22
C ASP A 89 -4.22 -7.11 6.84
N GLY A 90 -3.11 -6.56 6.35
CA GLY A 90 -1.95 -7.34 5.95
C GLY A 90 -2.11 -8.01 4.59
N THR A 91 -3.14 -7.69 3.79
CA THR A 91 -3.29 -8.26 2.44
C THR A 91 -2.65 -7.37 1.38
N ILE A 92 -2.06 -7.98 0.35
CA ILE A 92 -1.57 -7.28 -0.85
C ILE A 92 -2.40 -7.70 -2.06
N PHE A 93 -2.88 -6.71 -2.81
CA PHE A 93 -3.57 -6.90 -4.08
C PHE A 93 -2.78 -6.32 -5.25
N LEU A 94 -2.92 -6.91 -6.43
CA LEU A 94 -2.69 -6.18 -7.68
C LEU A 94 -3.87 -5.26 -7.94
N ALA A 95 -3.61 -3.97 -8.03
CA ALA A 95 -4.61 -2.93 -8.19
C ALA A 95 -5.11 -2.80 -9.65
N ASP A 96 -4.24 -2.95 -10.64
CA ASP A 96 -4.61 -2.67 -12.04
C ASP A 96 -5.24 -3.87 -12.78
N VAL A 97 -6.06 -4.64 -12.06
CA VAL A 97 -6.87 -5.71 -12.64
C VAL A 97 -8.34 -5.55 -12.19
N PRO A 98 -9.34 -5.83 -13.04
CA PRO A 98 -10.75 -5.53 -12.77
C PRO A 98 -11.33 -6.07 -11.46
N GLU A 99 -10.73 -7.11 -10.89
CA GLU A 99 -11.20 -7.77 -9.66
C GLU A 99 -10.19 -7.70 -8.51
N ALA A 100 -9.17 -6.84 -8.57
CA ALA A 100 -8.07 -6.73 -7.60
C ALA A 100 -7.59 -8.11 -7.06
N ILE A 101 -6.55 -8.69 -7.65
CA ILE A 101 -6.14 -10.06 -7.33
C ILE A 101 -5.25 -10.06 -6.09
N GLN A 102 -5.58 -10.84 -5.07
CA GLN A 102 -4.71 -11.05 -3.92
C GLN A 102 -3.43 -11.77 -4.37
N VAL A 103 -2.27 -11.20 -4.03
CA VAL A 103 -0.94 -11.71 -4.40
C VAL A 103 -0.09 -12.13 -3.20
N GLY A 104 -0.63 -12.00 -2.00
CA GLY A 104 -0.01 -12.47 -0.78
C GLY A 104 -0.54 -11.73 0.43
N THR A 105 0.13 -11.98 1.55
CA THR A 105 -0.01 -11.22 2.78
C THR A 105 1.33 -10.59 3.14
N TYR A 106 1.35 -9.67 4.10
CA TYR A 106 2.56 -9.07 4.62
C TYR A 106 2.45 -8.81 6.11
N GLU A 107 3.60 -8.90 6.79
CA GLU A 107 3.78 -8.35 8.12
C GLU A 107 4.68 -7.12 8.02
N LEU A 108 4.31 -6.04 8.71
CA LEU A 108 5.04 -4.78 8.73
C LEU A 108 5.71 -4.58 10.09
N SER A 109 7.00 -4.25 10.09
CA SER A 109 7.75 -3.89 11.31
C SER A 109 8.81 -2.85 10.97
N GLY A 110 8.73 -1.66 11.57
CA GLY A 110 9.72 -0.59 11.41
C GLY A 110 9.92 -0.17 9.95
N GLY A 111 8.81 0.03 9.22
CA GLY A 111 8.84 0.40 7.80
C GLY A 111 9.29 -0.69 6.84
N LYS A 112 9.53 -1.93 7.31
CA LYS A 112 9.93 -3.07 6.47
C LYS A 112 8.85 -4.14 6.48
N PHE A 113 8.67 -4.80 5.34
CA PHE A 113 7.78 -5.95 5.22
C PHE A 113 8.43 -7.14 4.56
N THR A 114 7.87 -8.31 4.85
CA THR A 114 8.11 -9.55 4.11
C THR A 114 6.78 -10.01 3.55
N MET A 115 6.74 -10.37 2.26
CA MET A 115 5.55 -10.99 1.69
C MET A 115 5.50 -12.47 2.05
N GLU A 116 4.32 -12.91 2.43
CA GLU A 116 4.02 -14.28 2.77
C GLU A 116 2.83 -14.80 1.96
N ASN A 117 2.57 -16.10 2.04
CA ASN A 117 1.43 -16.76 1.38
C ASN A 117 1.36 -16.43 -0.13
N LEU A 118 2.53 -16.37 -0.76
CA LEU A 118 2.65 -16.09 -2.19
C LEU A 118 1.95 -17.18 -3.01
N PRO A 119 1.28 -16.83 -4.11
CA PRO A 119 0.76 -17.80 -5.06
C PRO A 119 1.87 -18.75 -5.53
N GLU A 120 1.54 -20.03 -5.77
CA GLU A 120 2.49 -21.08 -6.16
C GLU A 120 3.38 -20.66 -7.35
N GLU A 121 2.81 -19.99 -8.34
CA GLU A 121 3.54 -19.53 -9.54
C GLU A 121 4.61 -18.47 -9.21
N VAL A 122 4.38 -17.65 -8.18
CA VAL A 122 5.31 -16.62 -7.70
C VAL A 122 6.33 -17.24 -6.75
N ALA A 123 5.89 -18.09 -5.83
CA ALA A 123 6.75 -18.82 -4.91
C ALA A 123 7.72 -19.78 -5.63
N ALA A 124 7.37 -20.23 -6.84
CA ALA A 124 8.26 -21.03 -7.68
C ALA A 124 9.43 -20.23 -8.29
N GLN A 125 9.38 -18.89 -8.27
CA GLN A 125 10.36 -18.03 -8.94
C GLN A 125 11.12 -17.11 -7.98
N ALA A 126 10.55 -16.86 -6.80
CA ALA A 126 11.18 -16.07 -5.74
C ALA A 126 11.32 -16.92 -4.48
N ASN A 127 12.53 -16.92 -3.92
CA ASN A 127 12.81 -17.49 -2.60
C ASN A 127 12.20 -16.62 -1.50
N SER A 128 12.28 -15.29 -1.67
CA SER A 128 11.72 -14.29 -0.76
C SER A 128 11.42 -13.00 -1.50
N ILE A 129 10.40 -12.29 -1.02
CA ILE A 129 10.08 -10.93 -1.44
C ILE A 129 9.95 -10.07 -0.18
N THR A 130 10.78 -9.05 -0.08
CA THR A 130 10.79 -8.10 1.04
C THR A 130 10.62 -6.68 0.51
N GLY A 131 10.23 -5.76 1.36
CA GLY A 131 10.18 -4.34 1.01
C GLY A 131 10.51 -3.44 2.17
N GLU A 132 10.93 -2.22 1.83
CA GLU A 132 11.23 -1.16 2.79
C GLU A 132 10.64 0.16 2.29
N PHE A 133 9.88 0.81 3.15
CA PHE A 133 9.39 2.16 2.93
C PHE A 133 10.44 3.14 3.42
N THR A 134 11.00 3.90 2.50
CA THR A 134 12.05 4.87 2.77
C THR A 134 11.59 6.27 2.34
N PRO A 135 12.05 7.33 3.02
CA PRO A 135 11.78 8.69 2.55
C PRO A 135 12.18 8.87 1.10
N LEU A 136 11.32 9.53 0.34
CA LEU A 136 11.67 10.00 -0.99
C LEU A 136 12.68 11.15 -0.86
N VAL A 137 13.70 11.17 -1.72
CA VAL A 137 14.69 12.25 -1.75
C VAL A 137 14.74 12.91 -3.12
N LYS A 138 15.16 14.17 -3.20
CA LYS A 138 15.20 14.94 -4.46
C LYS A 138 16.01 14.27 -5.58
N SER A 139 17.04 13.48 -5.23
CA SER A 139 17.81 12.72 -6.22
C SER A 139 17.04 11.57 -6.85
N ASP A 140 15.95 11.08 -6.22
CA ASP A 140 15.13 10.00 -6.74
C ASP A 140 14.40 10.40 -8.02
N ALA A 141 13.86 11.62 -8.10
CA ALA A 141 13.18 12.10 -9.30
C ALA A 141 14.10 12.06 -10.55
N ALA A 142 15.37 12.42 -10.38
CA ALA A 142 16.38 12.33 -11.44
C ALA A 142 16.76 10.88 -11.75
N THR A 143 16.89 10.04 -10.72
CA THR A 143 17.24 8.62 -10.83
C THR A 143 16.16 7.83 -11.58
N TYR A 144 14.90 8.15 -11.31
CA TYR A 144 13.73 7.49 -11.87
C TYR A 144 13.25 8.12 -13.18
N LYS A 145 13.95 9.16 -13.68
CA LYS A 145 13.62 9.90 -14.91
C LYS A 145 12.15 10.31 -14.97
N LEU A 146 11.55 10.63 -13.83
CA LEU A 146 10.15 11.05 -13.76
C LEU A 146 10.00 12.33 -14.55
N LYS A 147 9.02 12.37 -15.46
CA LYS A 147 8.74 13.60 -16.17
C LYS A 147 8.03 14.56 -15.22
N SER A 148 8.16 15.86 -15.46
CA SER A 148 7.44 16.85 -14.66
C SER A 148 5.91 16.68 -14.71
N GLU A 149 5.37 16.08 -15.77
CA GLU A 149 3.94 15.74 -15.91
C GLU A 149 3.49 14.58 -15.01
N ASP A 150 4.43 13.73 -14.59
CA ASP A 150 4.17 12.60 -13.70
C ASP A 150 4.12 13.03 -12.23
N ALA A 151 4.71 14.19 -11.89
CA ALA A 151 4.78 14.68 -10.52
C ALA A 151 3.40 14.85 -9.86
N ASP A 152 2.41 15.27 -10.64
CA ASP A 152 1.03 15.44 -10.18
C ASP A 152 0.32 14.10 -9.86
N LEU A 153 0.87 12.98 -10.33
CA LEU A 153 0.30 11.63 -10.13
C LEU A 153 0.81 10.94 -8.86
N TYR A 154 2.01 11.29 -8.38
CA TYR A 154 2.69 10.57 -7.31
C TYR A 154 2.91 11.41 -6.06
N PHE A 155 3.09 12.73 -6.17
CA PHE A 155 3.55 13.54 -5.04
C PHE A 155 2.41 14.32 -4.39
N GLN A 156 2.32 14.22 -3.07
CA GLN A 156 1.65 15.22 -2.23
C GLN A 156 2.68 16.19 -1.64
N ASN A 157 3.83 15.68 -1.20
CA ASN A 157 4.95 16.48 -0.69
C ASN A 157 6.28 15.68 -0.78
N GLU A 158 7.20 16.10 -1.66
CA GLU A 158 8.47 15.40 -1.93
C GLU A 158 9.38 15.20 -0.69
N GLU A 159 9.19 15.97 0.38
CA GLU A 159 9.98 15.87 1.63
C GLU A 159 9.25 15.09 2.75
N GLU A 160 7.99 14.69 2.54
CA GLU A 160 7.18 13.92 3.49
C GLU A 160 6.73 12.56 2.92
N ASP A 161 6.76 12.39 1.59
CA ASP A 161 6.35 11.16 0.93
C ASP A 161 7.43 10.07 1.05
N ASN A 162 6.98 8.81 1.10
CA ASN A 162 7.86 7.65 1.07
C ASN A 162 7.84 7.01 -0.33
N LYS A 163 8.96 6.38 -0.69
CA LYS A 163 9.02 5.36 -1.74
C LYS A 163 9.05 3.98 -1.11
N LEU A 164 8.57 2.99 -1.85
CA LEU A 164 8.75 1.58 -1.50
C LEU A 164 9.87 1.00 -2.35
N VAL A 165 10.91 0.48 -1.70
CA VAL A 165 11.94 -0.36 -2.35
C VAL A 165 11.61 -1.82 -2.08
N MET A 166 11.24 -2.56 -3.11
CA MET A 166 10.95 -4.00 -3.03
C MET A 166 12.14 -4.79 -3.55
N THR A 167 12.58 -5.78 -2.77
CA THR A 167 13.68 -6.69 -3.07
C THR A 167 13.15 -8.11 -3.26
N VAL A 168 13.64 -8.78 -4.30
CA VAL A 168 13.32 -10.16 -4.63
C VAL A 168 14.61 -10.95 -4.66
N ASP A 169 14.66 -12.02 -3.85
CA ASP A 169 15.73 -13.00 -3.91
C ASP A 169 15.25 -14.22 -4.68
N ALA A 170 16.06 -14.69 -5.62
CA ALA A 170 15.76 -15.83 -6.48
C ALA A 170 17.01 -16.69 -6.72
N THR A 171 16.80 -17.89 -7.23
CA THR A 171 17.88 -18.79 -7.65
C THR A 171 17.83 -18.96 -9.17
N ASP A 172 18.92 -18.64 -9.85
CA ASP A 172 19.11 -19.01 -11.25
C ASP A 172 19.58 -20.45 -11.34
N GLU A 173 18.69 -21.29 -11.87
CA GLU A 173 18.92 -22.72 -12.10
C GLU A 173 19.26 -23.04 -13.56
N THR A 174 19.57 -22.04 -14.40
CA THR A 174 19.91 -22.24 -15.81
C THR A 174 21.10 -23.19 -15.99
N ASP A 175 22.08 -23.12 -15.08
CA ASP A 175 23.08 -24.18 -14.88
C ASP A 175 22.72 -24.99 -13.62
N PRO A 176 22.08 -26.17 -13.76
CA PRO A 176 21.62 -26.96 -12.62
C PRO A 176 22.76 -27.55 -11.78
N LEU A 177 24.01 -27.52 -12.29
CA LEU A 177 25.19 -27.99 -11.54
C LEU A 177 25.90 -26.85 -10.81
N ALA A 178 25.54 -25.60 -11.09
CA ALA A 178 26.11 -24.41 -10.47
C ALA A 178 25.04 -23.30 -10.31
N PRO A 179 23.99 -23.53 -9.49
CA PRO A 179 22.95 -22.55 -9.27
C PRO A 179 23.52 -21.26 -8.65
N LYS A 180 22.97 -20.11 -9.05
CA LYS A 180 23.43 -18.80 -8.59
C LYS A 180 22.32 -18.06 -7.87
N SER A 181 22.65 -17.44 -6.74
CA SER A 181 21.74 -16.50 -6.08
C SER A 181 21.65 -15.22 -6.90
N ILE A 182 20.43 -14.75 -7.13
CA ILE A 182 20.13 -13.45 -7.73
C ILE A 182 19.34 -12.64 -6.71
N GLN A 183 19.68 -11.36 -6.61
CA GLN A 183 18.90 -10.37 -5.87
C GLN A 183 18.59 -9.22 -6.81
N ALA A 184 17.32 -8.81 -6.84
CA ALA A 184 16.84 -7.68 -7.63
C ALA A 184 16.08 -6.71 -6.73
N ALA A 185 16.32 -5.42 -6.88
CA ALA A 185 15.59 -4.37 -6.17
C ALA A 185 14.89 -3.45 -7.17
N THR A 186 13.69 -3.01 -6.82
CA THR A 186 12.89 -2.09 -7.62
C THR A 186 12.18 -1.06 -6.72
N ALA A 187 11.80 0.08 -7.29
CA ALA A 187 11.15 1.18 -6.60
C ALA A 187 9.69 1.36 -7.05
N PHE A 188 8.84 1.68 -6.08
CA PHE A 188 7.44 2.03 -6.26
C PHE A 188 7.16 3.37 -5.59
N LEU A 189 6.25 4.13 -6.19
CA LEU A 189 5.75 5.39 -5.62
C LEU A 189 4.27 5.27 -5.33
N LYS A 190 3.84 5.83 -4.20
CA LYS A 190 2.43 5.89 -3.84
C LYS A 190 1.69 6.78 -4.83
N LEU A 191 0.50 6.36 -5.26
CA LEU A 191 -0.34 7.21 -6.11
C LEU A 191 -0.97 8.33 -5.27
N LYS A 192 -1.14 9.51 -5.85
CA LYS A 192 -1.88 10.60 -5.23
C LYS A 192 -3.38 10.30 -5.16
N ASN A 193 -3.91 9.66 -6.20
CA ASN A 193 -5.29 9.16 -6.23
C ASN A 193 -5.34 7.74 -5.65
N GLN A 194 -6.12 7.57 -4.59
CA GLN A 194 -6.31 6.36 -3.82
C GLN A 194 -7.74 5.82 -3.94
N ASP A 195 -8.47 6.20 -5.00
CA ASP A 195 -9.88 5.84 -5.18
C ASP A 195 -10.07 4.32 -5.19
N LEU A 196 -9.18 3.60 -5.85
CA LEU A 196 -9.22 2.14 -5.92
C LEU A 196 -9.00 1.51 -4.53
N PHE A 197 -8.05 2.04 -3.77
CA PHE A 197 -7.79 1.57 -2.40
C PHE A 197 -8.99 1.81 -1.49
N LEU A 198 -9.56 3.02 -1.50
CA LEU A 198 -10.71 3.38 -0.66
C LEU A 198 -11.96 2.57 -1.04
N ASN A 199 -12.20 2.33 -2.33
CA ASN A 199 -13.27 1.43 -2.76
C ASN A 199 -13.07 0.02 -2.19
N LYS A 200 -11.87 -0.56 -2.37
CA LYS A 200 -11.55 -1.90 -1.88
C LYS A 200 -11.60 -2.01 -0.35
N LEU A 201 -11.20 -0.95 0.35
CA LEU A 201 -11.20 -0.86 1.80
C LEU A 201 -12.63 -0.85 2.37
N LEU A 202 -13.53 -0.10 1.75
CA LEU A 202 -14.89 0.10 2.26
C LEU A 202 -15.87 -0.99 1.82
N GLN A 203 -15.74 -1.51 0.60
CA GLN A 203 -16.64 -2.52 0.03
C GLN A 203 -16.55 -3.87 0.74
N ASP A 204 -17.65 -4.61 0.64
CA ASP A 204 -17.84 -5.94 1.22
C ASP A 204 -17.46 -6.01 2.70
N THR A 205 -17.68 -4.91 3.42
CA THR A 205 -17.29 -4.75 4.82
C THR A 205 -18.44 -4.19 5.64
N ALA A 206 -18.58 -4.72 6.86
CA ALA A 206 -19.46 -4.19 7.89
C ALA A 206 -18.66 -3.28 8.84
N TRP A 207 -19.21 -2.11 9.10
CA TRP A 207 -18.63 -1.06 9.93
C TRP A 207 -19.59 -0.73 11.07
N ASP A 208 -19.06 -0.56 12.28
CA ASP A 208 -19.74 0.16 13.33
C ASP A 208 -19.56 1.67 13.10
N ILE A 209 -20.67 2.41 13.14
CA ILE A 209 -20.71 3.86 13.09
C ILE A 209 -21.66 4.35 14.19
N ASP A 210 -21.11 4.95 15.25
CA ASP A 210 -21.85 5.43 16.42
C ASP A 210 -22.79 4.38 17.04
N GLY A 211 -22.34 3.12 17.12
CA GLY A 211 -23.12 2.01 17.67
C GLY A 211 -24.20 1.45 16.74
N LYS A 212 -24.17 1.85 15.46
CA LYS A 212 -25.01 1.33 14.38
C LYS A 212 -24.19 0.51 13.41
N VAL A 213 -24.83 -0.43 12.73
CA VAL A 213 -24.17 -1.26 11.73
C VAL A 213 -24.37 -0.67 10.35
N LEU A 214 -23.28 -0.27 9.71
CA LEU A 214 -23.23 0.12 8.32
C LEU A 214 -22.61 -1.01 7.49
N VAL A 215 -23.38 -1.60 6.60
CA VAL A 215 -22.89 -2.55 5.60
C VAL A 215 -22.70 -1.82 4.27
N ILE A 216 -21.54 -2.02 3.66
CA ILE A 216 -21.22 -1.50 2.33
C ILE A 216 -21.00 -2.69 1.39
N SER A 217 -21.90 -2.87 0.43
CA SER A 217 -21.81 -3.98 -0.53
C SER A 217 -20.79 -3.71 -1.64
N SER A 218 -20.32 -4.75 -2.33
CA SER A 218 -19.48 -4.69 -3.54
C SER A 218 -19.95 -3.70 -4.61
N ASP A 219 -21.26 -3.53 -4.79
CA ASP A 219 -21.85 -2.62 -5.77
C ASP A 219 -21.98 -1.16 -5.27
N GLY A 220 -21.44 -0.89 -4.09
CA GLY A 220 -21.48 0.39 -3.42
C GLY A 220 -22.79 0.76 -2.74
N THR A 221 -23.70 -0.19 -2.56
CA THR A 221 -24.91 0.03 -1.73
C THR A 221 -24.55 0.21 -0.27
N LEU A 222 -25.07 1.27 0.33
CA LEU A 222 -25.03 1.53 1.77
C LEU A 222 -26.30 0.98 2.41
N ASN A 223 -26.15 0.23 3.49
CA ASN A 223 -27.26 -0.25 4.30
C ASN A 223 -26.92 -0.02 5.79
N LEU A 224 -27.65 0.89 6.43
CA LEU A 224 -27.52 1.20 7.85
C LEU A 224 -28.64 0.52 8.65
N ASP A 225 -28.28 -0.18 9.72
CA ASP A 225 -29.16 -0.88 10.66
C ASP A 225 -30.26 -1.70 9.97
N ASP A 226 -29.87 -2.60 9.06
CA ASP A 226 -30.76 -3.52 8.37
C ASP A 226 -31.93 -2.83 7.65
N GLY A 227 -31.59 -1.82 6.85
CA GLY A 227 -32.50 -1.10 5.96
C GLY A 227 -33.18 0.12 6.61
N ALA A 228 -32.79 0.49 7.83
CA ALA A 228 -33.27 1.72 8.46
C ALA A 228 -32.93 2.95 7.58
N GLN A 229 -31.76 2.93 6.95
CA GLN A 229 -31.38 3.90 5.92
C GLN A 229 -30.55 3.21 4.82
N THR A 230 -30.86 3.54 3.58
CA THR A 230 -30.17 3.01 2.40
C THR A 230 -29.58 4.15 1.57
N GLY A 231 -28.59 3.83 0.75
CA GLY A 231 -28.00 4.79 -0.15
C GLY A 231 -26.93 4.18 -1.04
N LYS A 232 -26.12 5.04 -1.65
CA LYS A 232 -24.95 4.66 -2.43
C LYS A 232 -23.73 5.41 -1.93
N PHE A 233 -22.60 4.70 -1.85
CA PHE A 233 -21.31 5.33 -1.67
C PHE A 233 -20.61 5.45 -3.03
N THR A 234 -19.82 6.51 -3.16
CA THR A 234 -18.91 6.68 -4.29
C THR A 234 -17.61 7.25 -3.78
N VAL A 235 -16.49 6.85 -4.39
CA VAL A 235 -15.19 7.46 -4.14
C VAL A 235 -14.73 8.19 -5.39
N SER A 236 -14.19 9.39 -5.22
CA SER A 236 -13.61 10.18 -6.29
C SER A 236 -12.59 11.15 -5.73
N SER A 237 -11.38 11.18 -6.31
CA SER A 237 -10.33 12.13 -5.93
C SER A 237 -9.99 12.08 -4.43
N ASN A 238 -9.92 10.87 -3.86
CA ASN A 238 -9.73 10.58 -2.44
C ASN A 238 -10.90 10.95 -1.52
N GLU A 239 -11.99 11.49 -2.06
CA GLU A 239 -13.18 11.84 -1.29
C GLU A 239 -14.15 10.66 -1.26
N ILE A 240 -14.71 10.38 -0.08
CA ILE A 240 -15.75 9.36 0.12
C ILE A 240 -17.08 10.08 0.26
N LYS A 241 -18.02 9.82 -0.65
CA LYS A 241 -19.35 10.42 -0.62
C LYS A 241 -20.40 9.39 -0.24
N PHE A 242 -21.16 9.66 0.81
CA PHE A 242 -22.35 8.89 1.20
C PHE A 242 -23.61 9.62 0.74
N ALA A 243 -24.23 9.12 -0.32
CA ALA A 243 -25.48 9.62 -0.86
C ALA A 243 -26.65 8.76 -0.38
N TRP A 244 -27.32 9.21 0.69
CA TRP A 244 -28.46 8.52 1.27
C TRP A 244 -29.74 8.75 0.46
N ASP A 245 -30.56 7.71 0.27
CA ASP A 245 -31.81 7.79 -0.49
C ASP A 245 -32.81 8.78 0.11
N LYS A 246 -32.77 8.91 1.44
CA LYS A 246 -33.57 9.84 2.23
C LYS A 246 -32.67 10.77 3.03
N GLY A 247 -31.92 11.61 2.35
CA GLY A 247 -31.06 12.60 3.01
C GLY A 247 -30.28 13.46 2.04
N ALA A 248 -29.46 14.36 2.60
CA ALA A 248 -28.41 15.01 1.84
C ALA A 248 -27.25 14.02 1.63
N ALA A 249 -26.53 14.18 0.53
CA ALA A 249 -25.25 13.52 0.38
C ALA A 249 -24.22 14.24 1.24
N VAL A 250 -23.37 13.47 1.92
CA VAL A 250 -22.28 13.99 2.74
C VAL A 250 -20.97 13.47 2.15
N THR A 251 -19.99 14.36 2.00
CA THR A 251 -18.66 14.03 1.49
C THR A 251 -17.65 14.09 2.62
N TYR A 252 -16.80 13.08 2.70
CA TYR A 252 -15.79 12.93 3.73
C TYR A 252 -14.39 12.77 3.12
N MET A 253 -13.37 13.16 3.89
CA MET A 253 -11.96 12.88 3.60
C MET A 253 -11.41 11.94 4.69
N PRO A 254 -10.64 10.90 4.33
CA PRO A 254 -9.91 10.11 5.32
C PRO A 254 -8.83 10.94 6.03
N GLU A 255 -8.84 10.93 7.35
CA GLU A 255 -7.78 11.54 8.18
C GLU A 255 -6.79 10.50 8.69
N GLU A 256 -7.31 9.35 9.10
CA GLU A 256 -6.51 8.25 9.65
C GLU A 256 -7.12 6.90 9.26
N ILE A 257 -6.26 5.95 8.90
CA ILE A 257 -6.63 4.59 8.56
C ILE A 257 -5.74 3.65 9.37
N THR A 258 -6.37 2.73 10.08
CA THR A 258 -5.71 1.64 10.81
C THR A 258 -6.25 0.29 10.32
N GLU A 259 -5.72 -0.82 10.85
CA GLU A 259 -6.24 -2.17 10.60
C GLU A 259 -7.73 -2.29 10.94
N TYR A 260 -8.18 -1.58 11.97
CA TYR A 260 -9.50 -1.75 12.57
C TYR A 260 -10.42 -0.54 12.41
N SER A 261 -9.93 0.61 11.97
CA SER A 261 -10.73 1.83 11.95
C SER A 261 -10.34 2.81 10.86
N ILE A 262 -11.32 3.63 10.46
CA ILE A 262 -11.13 4.76 9.56
C ILE A 262 -11.76 5.98 10.22
N ILE A 263 -10.98 7.06 10.37
CA ILE A 263 -11.46 8.37 10.81
C ILE A 263 -11.71 9.21 9.56
N LEU A 264 -12.93 9.75 9.45
CA LEU A 264 -13.40 10.51 8.31
C LEU A 264 -13.88 11.89 8.77
N SER A 265 -13.33 12.97 8.22
CA SER A 265 -13.83 14.33 8.44
C SER A 265 -14.75 14.78 7.32
N ASN A 266 -15.85 15.43 7.69
CA ASN A 266 -16.80 15.98 6.73
C ASN A 266 -16.17 17.19 6.02
N LEU A 267 -16.22 17.19 4.69
CA LEU A 267 -15.59 18.22 3.86
C LEU A 267 -16.32 19.58 3.93
N GLU A 268 -17.61 19.59 4.27
CA GLU A 268 -18.41 20.81 4.40
C GLU A 268 -18.36 21.41 5.83
N ASP A 269 -18.02 20.59 6.82
CA ASP A 269 -17.92 20.97 8.25
C ASP A 269 -16.89 20.07 8.94
N ASP A 270 -15.63 20.51 8.97
CA ASP A 270 -14.49 19.75 9.51
C ASP A 270 -14.61 19.44 11.02
N SER A 271 -15.53 20.09 11.74
CA SER A 271 -15.86 19.74 13.12
C SER A 271 -16.69 18.47 13.25
N GLN A 272 -17.30 17.99 12.15
CA GLN A 272 -18.04 16.75 12.09
C GLN A 272 -17.13 15.62 11.60
N ILE A 273 -16.72 14.78 12.56
CA ILE A 273 -15.90 13.61 12.32
C ILE A 273 -16.74 12.37 12.60
N ILE A 274 -16.63 11.36 11.73
CA ILE A 274 -17.17 10.02 12.00
C ILE A 274 -16.02 9.02 12.07
N THR A 275 -16.19 7.99 12.89
CA THR A 275 -15.26 6.86 12.96
C THR A 275 -16.00 5.62 12.50
N LEU A 276 -15.44 4.95 11.49
CA LEU A 276 -15.87 3.62 11.07
C LEU A 276 -14.96 2.61 11.77
N THR A 277 -15.53 1.72 12.58
CA THR A 277 -14.76 0.63 13.22
C THR A 277 -15.15 -0.68 12.57
N ARG A 278 -14.18 -1.48 12.12
CA ARG A 278 -14.44 -2.75 11.44
C ARG A 278 -15.20 -3.69 12.37
N ASN A 279 -16.36 -4.16 11.92
CA ASN A 279 -17.20 -5.06 12.70
C ASN A 279 -17.00 -6.49 12.20
N ALA A 280 -16.07 -7.22 12.85
CA ALA A 280 -15.72 -8.59 12.46
C ALA A 280 -16.76 -9.65 12.88
N ASP A 281 -17.72 -9.30 13.75
CA ASP A 281 -18.72 -10.23 14.28
C ASP A 281 -19.92 -10.41 13.33
N ILE A 282 -19.99 -9.64 12.25
CA ILE A 282 -21.10 -9.67 11.30
C ILE A 282 -20.66 -10.37 10.02
N SER A 283 -21.28 -11.52 9.72
CA SER A 283 -21.16 -12.15 8.41
C SER A 283 -21.85 -11.29 7.36
N MET A 284 -21.14 -10.90 6.31
CA MET A 284 -21.74 -10.25 5.15
C MET A 284 -22.89 -11.11 4.59
N PRO A 285 -24.06 -10.53 4.26
CA PRO A 285 -25.08 -11.26 3.55
C PRO A 285 -24.49 -11.78 2.24
N GLU A 286 -24.63 -13.09 1.98
CA GLU A 286 -24.23 -13.67 0.70
C GLU A 286 -24.93 -12.89 -0.42
N ALA A 287 -24.18 -12.47 -1.44
CA ALA A 287 -24.78 -11.85 -2.61
C ALA A 287 -25.78 -12.85 -3.19
N ASP A 288 -27.06 -12.49 -3.22
CA ASP A 288 -28.10 -13.26 -3.89
C ASP A 288 -27.68 -13.40 -5.36
N THR A 289 -27.07 -14.54 -5.70
CA THR A 289 -27.05 -15.01 -7.08
C THR A 289 -28.49 -15.28 -7.46
N GLU A 290 -29.17 -14.27 -8.01
CA GLU A 290 -30.40 -14.50 -8.75
C GLU A 290 -30.10 -15.53 -9.84
N ALA A 291 -30.62 -16.73 -9.63
CA ALA A 291 -30.70 -17.76 -10.63
C ALA A 291 -31.67 -17.27 -11.72
N GLU A 292 -31.14 -16.64 -12.76
CA GLU A 292 -31.80 -16.66 -14.07
C GLU A 292 -31.79 -18.11 -14.56
N THR A 293 -32.89 -18.82 -14.32
CA THR A 293 -33.28 -19.95 -15.17
C THR A 293 -34.54 -19.56 -15.93
N GLU A 294 -34.38 -19.59 -17.26
CA GLU A 294 -35.39 -19.44 -18.32
C GLU A 294 -36.73 -20.15 -18.06
#